data_AF-G9MUI2-F1
#
_entry.id   AF-G9MUI2-F1
#
_cell.length_a   1.000
_cell.length_b   1.000
_cell.length_c   1.000
_cell.angle_alpha   90.00
_cell.angle_beta   90.00
_cell.angle_gamma   90.00
#
_symmetry.space_group_name_H-M   'P 1'
#
loop_
_entity.id
_entity.type
_entity.pdbx_description
1 polymer ?
#
loop_
_entity_poly.entity_id
_entity_poly.type
_entity_poly.pdbx_seq_one_letter_code
_entity_poly.pdbx_strand_id
1 'polypeptide(L)'
;MHQIPRRYIWNYGALPPTWEDPNFIHPDTKAKGDNDPLGICEIGERVGYPGEIRQVKVLGILALLDGEDTDWKTIAIDIKDPLASEFNDIEDIEVHMPGLFRATKEWFRIYKMPDGKPANKFSFDEGCKNKAYATQVIEKCSDAWRQLISTHENGIADTNTTMGESSGHVTHIAQDLILDLPTQQQSSPGSNESSMDKWYFINEA
;
A
#
# COMPACT_ATOMS: atom_id res chain seq x y z
N MET A 1 -21.04 -15.11 7.99
CA MET A 1 -21.21 -13.72 8.46
C MET A 1 -19.81 -13.18 8.71
N HIS A 2 -19.31 -12.34 7.83
CA HIS A 2 -17.97 -11.78 7.96
C HIS A 2 -18.03 -10.49 8.76
N GLN A 3 -17.15 -10.36 9.73
CA GLN A 3 -17.07 -9.20 10.61
C GLN A 3 -15.95 -8.29 10.10
N ILE A 4 -16.28 -7.04 9.76
CA ILE A 4 -15.28 -6.06 9.33
C ILE A 4 -14.95 -5.15 10.49
N PRO A 5 -13.71 -5.15 11.00
CA PRO A 5 -13.19 -3.94 11.63
C PRO A 5 -13.07 -2.87 10.54
N ARG A 6 -13.69 -1.70 10.70
CA ARG A 6 -13.43 -0.52 9.85
C ARG A 6 -11.95 -0.06 9.86
N ARG A 7 -11.13 -0.72 10.66
CA ARG A 7 -9.74 -0.41 10.89
C ARG A 7 -8.88 -1.36 10.06
N TYR A 8 -7.74 -0.85 9.65
CA TYR A 8 -6.69 -1.68 9.08
C TYR A 8 -6.27 -2.75 10.10
N ILE A 9 -6.04 -3.96 9.61
CA ILE A 9 -5.56 -5.10 10.40
C ILE A 9 -4.04 -5.27 10.31
N TRP A 10 -3.35 -4.28 9.72
CA TRP A 10 -1.88 -4.15 9.61
C TRP A 10 -1.48 -2.69 9.79
N ASN A 11 -0.18 -2.44 9.88
CA ASN A 11 0.35 -1.13 9.53
C ASN A 11 0.31 -1.00 8.00
N TYR A 12 -0.45 -0.03 7.49
CA TYR A 12 -0.62 0.19 6.06
C TYR A 12 0.14 1.43 5.60
N GLY A 13 0.75 1.37 4.41
CA GLY A 13 1.47 2.48 3.82
C GLY A 13 1.82 2.23 2.36
N ALA A 14 2.90 2.85 1.90
CA ALA A 14 3.42 2.67 0.55
C ALA A 14 4.95 2.50 0.53
N LEU A 15 5.48 1.93 -0.56
CA LEU A 15 6.92 1.74 -0.77
C LEU A 15 7.53 2.86 -1.64
N PRO A 16 8.32 3.79 -1.08
CA PRO A 16 9.10 4.70 -1.90
C PRO A 16 10.42 4.04 -2.36
N PRO A 17 10.95 4.38 -3.54
CA PRO A 17 10.33 5.15 -4.62
C PRO A 17 9.71 4.21 -5.67
N THR A 18 8.38 4.09 -5.67
CA THR A 18 7.62 3.28 -6.63
C THR A 18 6.40 4.05 -7.13
N TRP A 19 5.88 3.65 -8.28
CA TRP A 19 4.67 4.18 -8.89
C TRP A 19 4.00 3.12 -9.78
N GLU A 20 2.70 2.94 -9.64
CA GLU A 20 1.86 2.08 -10.47
C GLU A 20 1.38 2.87 -11.70
N ASP A 21 2.16 2.84 -12.78
CA ASP A 21 1.90 3.63 -13.99
C ASP A 21 0.52 3.33 -14.64
N PRO A 22 -0.39 4.32 -14.74
CA PRO A 22 -1.71 4.15 -15.34
C PRO A 22 -1.68 3.99 -16.87
N ASN A 23 -0.52 4.18 -17.50
CA ASN A 23 -0.32 3.94 -18.93
C ASN A 23 0.12 2.50 -19.23
N PHE A 24 0.54 1.76 -18.20
CA PHE A 24 0.98 0.38 -18.32
C PHE A 24 -0.13 -0.61 -17.97
N ILE A 25 -0.50 -1.49 -18.91
CA ILE A 25 -1.42 -2.61 -18.64
C ILE A 25 -0.59 -3.81 -18.17
N HIS A 26 -0.75 -4.19 -16.90
CA HIS A 26 0.04 -5.30 -16.36
C HIS A 26 -0.44 -6.64 -16.95
N PRO A 27 0.47 -7.50 -17.45
CA PRO A 27 0.11 -8.70 -18.21
C PRO A 27 -0.67 -9.72 -17.38
N ASP A 28 -0.49 -9.78 -16.07
CA ASP A 28 -1.19 -10.75 -15.22
C ASP A 28 -2.54 -10.26 -14.67
N THR A 29 -2.73 -8.95 -14.51
CA THR A 29 -4.00 -8.38 -14.04
C THR A 29 -4.90 -7.95 -15.18
N LYS A 30 -4.32 -7.72 -16.37
CA LYS A 30 -4.99 -7.16 -17.56
C LYS A 30 -5.62 -5.79 -17.31
N ALA A 31 -5.11 -5.08 -16.32
CA ALA A 31 -5.57 -3.77 -15.86
C ALA A 31 -4.40 -2.77 -15.83
N LYS A 32 -4.73 -1.48 -15.84
CA LYS A 32 -3.75 -0.38 -15.70
C LYS A 32 -3.28 -0.25 -14.25
N GLY A 33 -2.19 0.47 -13.97
CA GLY A 33 -1.87 0.88 -12.60
C GLY A 33 -2.85 1.93 -12.06
N ASP A 34 -3.01 1.99 -10.74
CA ASP A 34 -3.92 2.93 -10.06
C ASP A 34 -3.36 4.36 -9.91
N ASN A 35 -2.18 4.63 -10.47
CA ASN A 35 -1.47 5.91 -10.44
C ASN A 35 -0.88 6.30 -9.07
N ASP A 36 -0.84 5.38 -8.10
CA ASP A 36 -0.30 5.61 -6.76
C ASP A 36 1.05 4.89 -6.55
N PRO A 37 1.80 5.21 -5.47
CA PRO A 37 2.91 4.39 -5.02
C PRO A 37 2.43 3.01 -4.53
N LEU A 38 3.25 1.98 -4.74
CA LEU A 38 2.91 0.58 -4.44
C LEU A 38 2.51 0.39 -2.96
N GLY A 39 1.31 -0.17 -2.73
CA GLY A 39 0.78 -0.41 -1.40
C GLY A 39 1.54 -1.47 -0.61
N ILE A 40 1.61 -1.30 0.72
CA ILE A 40 2.24 -2.27 1.63
C ILE A 40 1.44 -2.50 2.91
N CYS A 41 1.34 -3.77 3.30
CA CYS A 41 0.77 -4.27 4.54
C CYS A 41 1.91 -4.86 5.39
N GLU A 42 2.28 -4.17 6.47
CA GLU A 42 3.32 -4.60 7.39
C GLU A 42 2.71 -5.34 8.59
N ILE A 43 3.08 -6.61 8.76
CA ILE A 43 2.37 -7.59 9.60
C ILE A 43 2.97 -7.80 11.00
N GLY A 44 4.02 -7.05 11.36
CA GLY A 44 4.68 -7.16 12.66
C GLY A 44 3.78 -6.73 13.82
N GLU A 45 4.19 -7.10 15.04
CA GLU A 45 3.38 -6.87 16.24
C GLU A 45 3.30 -5.38 16.64
N ARG A 46 4.32 -4.58 16.27
CA ARG A 46 4.41 -3.17 16.68
C ARG A 46 3.46 -2.31 15.86
N VAL A 47 2.40 -1.80 16.48
CA VAL A 47 1.55 -0.74 15.90
C VAL A 47 2.38 0.51 15.60
N GLY A 48 2.35 0.97 14.35
CA GLY A 48 3.04 2.17 13.90
C GLY A 48 2.23 3.44 14.03
N TYR A 49 2.80 4.53 13.50
CA TYR A 49 2.14 5.82 13.44
C TYR A 49 2.23 6.44 12.03
N PRO A 50 1.27 7.29 11.63
CA PRO A 50 1.31 7.96 10.33
C PRO A 50 2.60 8.76 10.14
N GLY A 51 3.30 8.51 9.02
CA GLY A 51 4.59 9.14 8.70
C GLY A 51 5.83 8.42 9.25
N GLU A 52 5.67 7.28 9.95
CA GLU A 52 6.81 6.45 10.35
C GLU A 52 7.48 5.82 9.13
N ILE A 53 8.82 5.88 9.07
CA ILE A 53 9.62 5.18 8.06
C ILE A 53 10.20 3.92 8.69
N ARG A 54 9.87 2.76 8.11
CA ARG A 54 10.32 1.44 8.58
C ARG A 54 11.16 0.74 7.52
N GLN A 55 12.14 -0.04 7.99
CA GLN A 55 12.83 -1.02 7.17
C GLN A 55 12.07 -2.33 7.28
N VAL A 56 11.74 -2.93 6.15
CA VAL A 56 10.89 -4.12 6.09
C VAL A 56 11.51 -5.20 5.22
N LYS A 57 11.16 -6.45 5.49
CA LYS A 57 11.44 -7.60 4.65
C LYS A 57 10.17 -7.99 3.90
N VAL A 58 10.24 -7.95 2.56
CA VAL A 58 9.15 -8.38 1.67
C VAL A 58 8.99 -9.89 1.71
N LEU A 59 7.74 -10.35 1.80
CA LEU A 59 7.35 -11.75 1.89
C LEU A 59 6.51 -12.20 0.68
N GLY A 60 5.70 -11.31 0.12
CA GLY A 60 4.86 -11.62 -1.03
C GLY A 60 4.05 -10.42 -1.50
N ILE A 61 3.15 -10.64 -2.46
CA ILE A 61 2.30 -9.59 -3.02
C ILE A 61 0.96 -10.13 -3.49
N LEU A 62 -0.11 -9.38 -3.22
CA LEU A 62 -1.48 -9.65 -3.65
C LEU A 62 -1.85 -8.71 -4.80
N ALA A 63 -2.46 -9.27 -5.84
CA ALA A 63 -2.95 -8.51 -7.00
C ALA A 63 -4.43 -8.15 -6.81
N LEU A 64 -4.72 -7.03 -6.15
CA LEU A 64 -6.08 -6.52 -6.05
C LEU A 64 -6.48 -5.87 -7.39
N LEU A 65 -7.72 -6.09 -7.78
CA LEU A 65 -8.39 -5.30 -8.82
C LEU A 65 -9.36 -4.36 -8.12
N ASP A 66 -8.97 -3.09 -8.01
CA ASP A 66 -9.78 -2.05 -7.38
C ASP A 66 -10.60 -1.33 -8.45
N GLY A 67 -11.82 -1.83 -8.67
CA GLY A 67 -12.58 -1.45 -9.87
C GLY A 67 -11.95 -2.06 -11.13
N GLU A 68 -11.38 -1.21 -11.99
CA GLU A 68 -10.75 -1.62 -13.25
C GLU A 68 -9.21 -1.48 -13.22
N ASP A 69 -8.66 -1.03 -12.10
CA ASP A 69 -7.24 -0.76 -11.94
C ASP A 69 -6.55 -1.88 -11.14
N THR A 70 -5.27 -2.10 -11.48
CA THR A 70 -4.33 -2.91 -10.71
C THR A 70 -3.93 -2.11 -9.50
N ASP A 71 -4.05 -2.73 -8.34
CA ASP A 71 -3.66 -2.16 -7.06
C ASP A 71 -2.88 -3.23 -6.28
N TRP A 72 -1.55 -3.15 -6.30
CA TRP A 72 -0.73 -4.18 -5.67
C TRP A 72 -0.62 -3.98 -4.16
N LYS A 73 -0.83 -5.06 -3.39
CA LYS A 73 -0.66 -5.06 -1.93
C LYS A 73 0.53 -5.92 -1.54
N THR A 74 1.67 -5.28 -1.30
CA THR A 74 2.88 -5.96 -0.80
C THR A 74 2.65 -6.42 0.63
N ILE A 75 3.05 -7.65 0.94
CA ILE A 75 3.06 -8.18 2.31
C ILE A 75 4.51 -8.19 2.81
N ALA A 76 4.74 -7.59 3.97
CA ALA A 76 6.07 -7.46 4.54
C ALA A 76 6.04 -7.49 6.07
N ILE A 77 7.22 -7.60 6.69
CA ILE A 77 7.40 -7.53 8.14
C ILE A 77 8.55 -6.58 8.49
N ASP A 78 8.41 -5.80 9.56
CA ASP A 78 9.53 -5.00 10.09
C ASP A 78 10.75 -5.89 10.38
N ILE A 79 11.93 -5.49 9.91
CA ILE A 79 13.18 -6.25 10.15
C ILE A 79 13.55 -6.34 11.63
N LYS A 80 12.97 -5.48 12.48
CA LYS A 80 13.14 -5.45 13.93
C LYS A 80 12.07 -6.22 14.69
N ASP A 81 11.09 -6.79 14.01
CA ASP A 81 10.08 -7.62 14.65
C ASP A 81 10.74 -8.86 15.29
N PRO A 82 10.34 -9.29 16.50
CA PRO A 82 10.90 -10.47 17.15
C PRO A 82 10.81 -11.75 16.31
N LEU A 83 9.81 -11.87 15.44
CA LEU A 83 9.64 -13.02 14.55
C LEU A 83 10.25 -12.80 13.17
N ALA A 84 10.85 -11.64 12.88
CA ALA A 84 11.37 -11.34 11.55
C ALA A 84 12.28 -12.42 10.98
N SER A 85 13.08 -13.13 11.79
CA SER A 85 13.93 -14.24 11.33
C SER A 85 13.16 -15.41 10.74
N GLU A 86 11.94 -15.65 11.22
CA GLU A 86 11.10 -16.79 10.84
C GLU A 86 10.35 -16.56 9.53
N PHE A 87 10.17 -15.31 9.10
CA PHE A 87 9.46 -14.96 7.88
C PHE A 87 10.41 -14.67 6.72
N ASN A 88 10.53 -15.55 5.73
CA ASN A 88 11.44 -15.37 4.60
C ASN A 88 10.74 -15.43 3.23
N ASP A 89 9.57 -16.05 3.17
CA ASP A 89 8.68 -16.06 2.01
C ASP A 89 7.19 -16.07 2.44
N ILE A 90 6.27 -16.09 1.49
CA ILE A 90 4.83 -15.96 1.75
C ILE A 90 4.25 -17.16 2.53
N GLU A 91 4.83 -18.34 2.36
CA GLU A 91 4.38 -19.58 2.99
C GLU A 91 4.55 -19.55 4.52
N ASP A 92 5.54 -18.81 5.02
CA ASP A 92 5.82 -18.69 6.45
C ASP A 92 4.67 -17.99 7.21
N ILE A 93 3.85 -17.21 6.50
CA ILE A 93 2.68 -16.54 7.10
C ILE A 93 1.68 -17.55 7.65
N GLU A 94 1.36 -18.61 6.90
CA GLU A 94 0.36 -19.57 7.38
C GLU A 94 0.91 -20.44 8.53
N VAL A 95 2.24 -20.59 8.62
CA VAL A 95 2.91 -21.33 9.70
C VAL A 95 2.87 -20.53 11.01
N HIS A 96 3.22 -19.24 10.96
CA HIS A 96 3.42 -18.43 12.16
C HIS A 96 2.21 -17.55 12.52
N MET A 97 1.36 -17.23 11.54
CA MET A 97 0.18 -16.37 11.66
C MET A 97 -1.03 -16.99 10.91
N PRO A 98 -1.46 -18.20 11.31
CA PRO A 98 -2.49 -18.95 10.58
C PRO A 98 -3.78 -18.14 10.43
N GLY A 99 -4.27 -18.04 9.19
CA GLY A 99 -5.48 -17.30 8.86
C GLY A 99 -5.31 -15.80 8.63
N LEU A 100 -4.14 -15.20 8.89
CA LEU A 100 -3.88 -13.78 8.62
C LEU A 100 -4.04 -13.47 7.12
N PHE A 101 -3.48 -14.32 6.26
CA PHE A 101 -3.58 -14.11 4.82
C PHE A 101 -5.04 -14.20 4.33
N ARG A 102 -5.82 -15.16 4.86
CA ARG A 102 -7.26 -15.25 4.56
C ARG A 102 -8.01 -13.98 5.00
N ALA A 103 -7.73 -13.48 6.21
CA ALA A 103 -8.31 -12.24 6.70
C ALA A 103 -7.91 -11.03 5.83
N THR A 104 -6.69 -11.03 5.30
CA THR A 104 -6.17 -9.99 4.40
C THR A 104 -6.93 -9.90 3.10
N LYS A 105 -7.08 -11.03 2.41
CA LYS A 105 -7.89 -11.08 1.20
C LYS A 105 -9.33 -10.66 1.46
N GLU A 106 -9.91 -11.17 2.54
CA GLU A 106 -11.29 -10.84 2.86
C GLU A 106 -11.46 -9.35 3.15
N TRP A 107 -10.56 -8.74 3.93
CA TRP A 107 -10.59 -7.31 4.21
C TRP A 107 -10.58 -6.49 2.91
N PHE A 108 -9.63 -6.76 1.99
CA PHE A 108 -9.57 -6.04 0.71
C PHE A 108 -10.75 -6.34 -0.23
N ARG A 109 -11.36 -7.53 -0.12
CA ARG A 109 -12.57 -7.87 -0.89
C ARG A 109 -13.75 -6.99 -0.50
N ILE A 110 -13.97 -6.79 0.79
CA ILE A 110 -15.25 -6.26 1.29
C ILE A 110 -15.17 -4.85 1.88
N TYR A 111 -13.97 -4.25 2.05
CA TYR A 111 -13.83 -2.97 2.75
C TYR A 111 -14.65 -1.81 2.16
N LYS A 112 -14.93 -1.84 0.85
CA LYS A 112 -15.70 -0.81 0.13
C LYS A 112 -17.22 -1.07 0.09
N MET A 113 -17.67 -2.27 0.45
CA MET A 113 -19.09 -2.62 0.42
C MET A 113 -19.96 -1.80 1.39
N PRO A 114 -19.50 -1.42 2.60
CA PRO A 114 -20.22 -0.47 3.46
C PRO A 114 -20.54 0.88 2.80
N ASP A 115 -19.75 1.27 1.80
CA ASP A 115 -19.94 2.52 1.02
C ASP A 115 -20.78 2.29 -0.25
N GLY A 116 -21.41 1.13 -0.38
CA GLY A 116 -22.27 0.78 -1.52
C GLY A 116 -21.52 0.35 -2.79
N LYS A 117 -20.20 0.15 -2.71
CA LYS A 117 -19.40 -0.38 -3.83
C LYS A 117 -19.47 -1.91 -3.89
N PRO A 118 -19.26 -2.53 -5.07
CA PRO A 118 -19.16 -3.99 -5.16
C PRO A 118 -17.93 -4.52 -4.41
N ALA A 119 -17.90 -5.83 -4.18
CA ALA A 119 -16.71 -6.51 -3.68
C ALA A 119 -15.57 -6.42 -4.72
N ASN A 120 -14.36 -6.17 -4.25
CA ASN A 120 -13.17 -6.18 -5.10
C ASN A 120 -12.82 -7.60 -5.54
N LYS A 121 -12.06 -7.69 -6.63
CA LYS A 121 -11.59 -8.96 -7.20
C LYS A 121 -10.08 -9.06 -7.06
N PHE A 122 -9.55 -10.24 -7.33
CA PHE A 122 -8.12 -10.49 -7.34
C PHE A 122 -7.72 -11.20 -8.63
N SER A 123 -6.47 -11.00 -9.06
CA SER A 123 -5.86 -11.89 -10.07
C SER A 123 -5.31 -13.18 -9.42
N PHE A 124 -4.68 -14.03 -10.22
CA PHE A 124 -3.99 -15.27 -9.80
C PHE A 124 -4.86 -16.26 -8.99
N ASP A 125 -6.13 -16.44 -9.37
CA ASP A 125 -7.08 -17.26 -8.61
C ASP A 125 -7.13 -16.88 -7.12
N GLU A 126 -6.98 -15.58 -6.85
CA GLU A 126 -6.92 -15.00 -5.50
C GLU A 126 -5.75 -15.50 -4.64
N GLY A 127 -4.69 -16.00 -5.26
CA GLY A 127 -3.44 -16.37 -4.61
C GLY A 127 -2.55 -15.15 -4.33
N CYS A 128 -1.73 -15.25 -3.30
CA CYS A 128 -0.58 -14.35 -3.15
C CYS A 128 0.60 -14.90 -3.95
N LYS A 129 1.39 -14.01 -4.54
CA LYS A 129 2.65 -14.39 -5.17
C LYS A 129 3.76 -14.24 -4.15
N ASN A 130 4.75 -15.13 -4.27
CA ASN A 130 5.89 -15.21 -3.36
C ASN A 130 6.78 -13.98 -3.42
N LYS A 131 7.77 -13.92 -2.53
CA LYS A 131 8.74 -12.84 -2.42
C LYS A 131 9.44 -12.54 -3.75
N ALA A 132 9.85 -13.58 -4.48
CA ALA A 132 10.58 -13.41 -5.74
C ALA A 132 9.74 -12.65 -6.78
N TYR A 133 8.45 -12.97 -6.88
CA TYR A 133 7.53 -12.25 -7.75
C TYR A 133 7.24 -10.84 -7.25
N ALA A 134 7.05 -10.68 -5.94
CA ALA A 134 6.85 -9.37 -5.30
C ALA A 134 8.01 -8.41 -5.59
N THR A 135 9.25 -8.89 -5.49
CA THR A 135 10.45 -8.10 -5.83
C THR A 135 10.44 -7.64 -7.28
N GLN A 136 10.04 -8.50 -8.24
CA GLN A 136 9.94 -8.10 -9.65
C GLN A 136 8.90 -7.00 -9.89
N VAL A 137 7.76 -7.05 -9.18
CA VAL A 137 6.73 -5.99 -9.27
C VAL A 137 7.28 -4.68 -8.69
N ILE A 138 7.90 -4.73 -7.51
CA ILE A 138 8.52 -3.56 -6.87
C ILE A 138 9.58 -2.93 -7.77
N GLU A 139 10.44 -3.73 -8.40
CA GLU A 139 11.46 -3.25 -9.34
C GLU A 139 10.82 -2.53 -10.53
N LYS A 140 9.80 -3.12 -11.16
CA LYS A 140 9.08 -2.48 -12.28
C LYS A 140 8.42 -1.16 -11.88
N CYS A 141 7.77 -1.11 -10.73
CA CYS A 141 7.16 0.12 -10.23
C CYS A 141 8.21 1.17 -9.84
N SER A 142 9.40 0.74 -9.40
CA SER A 142 10.53 1.64 -9.17
C SER A 142 11.08 2.21 -10.49
N ASP A 143 11.19 1.38 -11.52
CA ASP A 143 11.59 1.83 -12.86
C ASP A 143 10.58 2.81 -13.46
N ALA A 144 9.28 2.53 -13.30
CA ALA A 144 8.20 3.44 -13.70
C ALA A 144 8.32 4.78 -12.97
N TRP A 145 8.56 4.77 -11.66
CA TRP A 145 8.80 6.01 -10.90
C TRP A 145 10.02 6.78 -11.40
N ARG A 146 11.13 6.09 -11.75
CA ARG A 146 12.32 6.75 -12.32
C ARG A 146 12.00 7.46 -13.64
N GLN A 147 11.15 6.84 -14.47
CA GLN A 147 10.69 7.46 -15.71
C GLN A 147 9.82 8.69 -15.40
N LEU A 148 8.83 8.56 -14.50
CA LEU A 148 7.96 9.65 -14.08
C LEU A 148 8.72 10.92 -13.69
N ILE A 149 9.70 10.80 -12.77
CA ILE A 149 10.48 11.96 -12.29
C ILE A 149 11.48 12.51 -13.31
N SER A 150 11.64 11.83 -14.45
CA SER A 150 12.47 12.28 -15.56
C SER A 150 11.65 12.95 -16.67
N THR A 151 10.37 12.59 -16.79
CA THR A 151 9.49 13.03 -17.89
C THR A 151 8.40 14.03 -17.48
N HIS A 152 8.17 14.27 -16.18
CA HIS A 152 7.09 15.16 -15.68
C HIS A 152 5.70 14.78 -16.19
N GLU A 153 5.34 13.50 -16.09
CA GLU A 153 4.08 13.01 -16.63
C GLU A 153 2.94 12.95 -15.59
N ASN A 154 1.71 12.83 -16.10
CA ASN A 154 0.48 12.54 -15.33
C ASN A 154 0.07 13.58 -14.28
N GLY A 155 0.63 14.79 -14.32
CA GLY A 155 0.26 15.87 -13.40
C GLY A 155 0.64 15.60 -11.95
N ILE A 156 1.55 14.67 -11.70
CA ILE A 156 2.11 14.36 -10.38
C ILE A 156 3.17 15.41 -10.04
N ALA A 157 3.12 15.93 -8.81
CA ALA A 157 4.17 16.80 -8.31
C ALA A 157 5.45 15.97 -8.05
N ASP A 158 6.50 16.25 -8.81
CA ASP A 158 7.77 15.50 -8.78
C ASP A 158 8.93 16.28 -8.14
N THR A 159 8.62 17.45 -7.56
CA THR A 159 9.62 18.31 -6.90
C THR A 159 10.31 17.56 -5.78
N ASN A 160 11.64 17.51 -5.82
CA ASN A 160 12.44 16.77 -4.84
C ASN A 160 13.80 17.41 -4.59
N THR A 161 14.42 17.09 -3.45
CA THR A 161 15.67 17.72 -3.00
C THR A 161 16.90 16.82 -3.09
N THR A 162 16.73 15.56 -3.52
CA THR A 162 17.81 14.55 -3.46
C THR A 162 18.11 13.86 -4.78
N MET A 163 17.23 13.94 -5.79
CA MET A 163 17.42 13.28 -7.08
C MET A 163 18.00 14.26 -8.09
N GLY A 164 19.33 14.48 -8.05
CA GLY A 164 20.01 15.51 -8.85
C GLY A 164 19.80 15.44 -10.37
N GLU A 165 19.56 14.24 -10.91
CA GLU A 165 19.32 14.00 -12.34
C GLU A 165 17.83 14.15 -12.74
N SER A 166 16.93 14.31 -11.77
CA SER A 166 15.50 14.44 -12.03
C SER A 166 15.16 15.85 -12.50
N SER A 167 14.15 15.95 -13.35
CA SER A 167 13.71 17.22 -13.91
C SER A 167 13.01 18.10 -12.87
N GLY A 168 12.46 17.53 -11.79
CA GLY A 168 11.90 18.22 -10.64
C GLY A 168 12.89 18.56 -9.53
N HIS A 169 14.20 18.37 -9.74
CA HIS A 169 15.20 18.60 -8.70
C HIS A 169 15.34 20.09 -8.31
N VAL A 170 15.25 20.37 -7.02
CA VAL A 170 15.55 21.68 -6.44
C VAL A 170 16.58 21.57 -5.32
N THR A 171 17.55 22.48 -5.28
CA THR A 171 18.62 22.50 -4.26
C THR A 171 18.16 23.06 -2.92
N HIS A 172 17.04 23.77 -2.92
CA HIS A 172 16.36 24.32 -1.76
C HIS A 172 14.87 24.34 -2.07
N ILE A 173 14.04 23.98 -1.09
CA ILE A 173 12.61 24.24 -1.19
C ILE A 173 12.46 25.74 -0.98
N ALA A 174 12.28 26.47 -2.07
CA ALA A 174 12.11 27.92 -2.02
C ALA A 174 10.88 28.24 -1.14
N GLN A 175 10.94 29.34 -0.38
CA GLN A 175 9.91 29.67 0.63
C GLN A 175 8.51 29.72 0.00
N ASP A 176 8.40 30.08 -1.27
CA ASP A 176 7.22 30.09 -2.14
C ASP A 176 6.65 28.71 -2.51
N LEU A 177 7.42 27.63 -2.36
CA LEU A 177 6.91 26.24 -2.41
C LEU A 177 6.39 25.76 -1.04
N ILE A 178 6.74 26.45 0.05
CA ILE A 178 6.28 26.18 1.44
C ILE A 178 5.15 27.15 1.83
N LEU A 179 4.98 28.25 1.10
CA LEU A 179 3.99 29.28 1.39
C LEU A 179 2.58 28.68 1.29
N ASP A 180 1.86 28.77 2.40
CA ASP A 180 0.52 28.24 2.73
C ASP A 180 0.47 26.94 3.54
N LEU A 181 1.60 26.30 3.87
CA LEU A 181 1.55 25.26 4.90
C LEU A 181 1.35 25.88 6.28
N PRO A 182 0.27 25.53 7.01
CA PRO A 182 0.07 26.05 8.36
C PRO A 182 1.25 25.60 9.24
N THR A 183 1.70 26.49 10.12
CA THR A 183 2.69 26.14 11.15
C THR A 183 2.22 24.88 11.87
N GLN A 184 3.11 23.89 12.04
CA GLN A 184 2.77 22.66 12.75
C GLN A 184 2.16 22.99 14.12
N GLN A 185 0.87 22.71 14.27
CA GLN A 185 0.17 22.79 15.53
C GLN A 185 -0.13 21.36 15.97
N GLN A 186 0.56 20.90 17.00
CA GLN A 186 0.28 19.61 17.62
C GLN A 186 -0.93 19.78 18.54
N SER A 187 -2.11 19.84 17.93
CA SER A 187 -3.38 19.87 18.65
C SER A 187 -3.75 18.47 19.15
N SER A 188 -4.54 18.43 20.22
CA SER A 188 -5.18 17.18 20.65
C SER A 188 -6.01 16.61 19.48
N PRO A 189 -6.06 15.28 19.31
CA PRO A 189 -6.95 14.66 18.33
C PRO A 189 -8.37 15.21 18.47
N GLY A 190 -9.05 15.45 17.35
CA GLY A 190 -10.46 15.82 17.35
C GLY A 190 -11.33 14.77 18.04
N SER A 191 -12.56 15.13 18.39
CA SER A 191 -13.51 14.18 18.97
C SER A 191 -13.77 13.01 18.00
N ASN A 192 -13.62 11.78 18.46
CA ASN A 192 -13.97 10.60 17.68
C ASN A 192 -15.46 10.62 17.35
N GLU A 193 -15.81 10.49 16.07
CA GLU A 193 -17.21 10.33 15.67
C GLU A 193 -17.71 8.94 16.07
N SER A 194 -18.90 8.86 16.67
CA SER A 194 -19.54 7.58 17.05
C SER A 194 -19.80 6.64 15.87
N SER A 195 -19.79 7.17 14.64
CA SER A 195 -19.91 6.43 13.39
C SER A 195 -18.74 5.46 13.14
N MET A 196 -17.55 5.74 13.72
CA MET A 196 -16.34 4.92 13.53
C MET A 196 -16.37 3.59 14.28
N ASP A 197 -17.20 3.48 15.32
CA ASP A 197 -17.34 2.26 16.13
C ASP A 197 -18.43 1.31 15.60
N LYS A 198 -19.07 1.68 14.49
CA LYS A 198 -20.12 0.88 13.86
C LYS A 198 -19.55 -0.39 13.22
N TRP A 199 -20.09 -1.53 13.63
CA TRP A 199 -19.82 -2.82 13.00
C TRP A 199 -20.68 -3.04 11.75
N TYR A 200 -20.06 -3.60 10.72
CA TYR A 200 -20.71 -4.04 9.50
C TYR A 200 -20.61 -5.56 9.41
N PHE A 201 -21.75 -6.21 9.21
CA PHE A 201 -21.85 -7.65 9.01
C PHE A 201 -22.25 -7.89 7.58
N ILE A 202 -21.31 -8.41 6.78
CA ILE A 202 -21.54 -8.66 5.37
C ILE A 202 -21.81 -10.15 5.19
N ASN A 203 -22.91 -10.45 4.51
CA ASN A 203 -23.25 -11.80 4.08
C ASN A 203 -22.87 -11.94 2.61
N GLU A 204 -22.16 -13.00 2.28
CA GLU A 204 -22.05 -13.46 0.89
C GLU A 204 -23.46 -13.90 0.45
N ALA A 205 -23.92 -13.39 -0.68
CA ALA A 205 -25.17 -13.79 -1.31
C ALA A 205 -24.98 -15.12 -2.07
#